data_AF-A0A2M8JST1-F1
#
_entry.id   AF-A0A2M8JST1-F1
#
_cell.length_a   1.000
_cell.length_b   1.000
_cell.length_c   1.000
_cell.angle_alpha   90.00
_cell.angle_beta   90.00
_cell.angle_gamma   90.00
#
_symmetry.space_group_name_H-M   'P 1'
#
loop_
_entity.id
_entity.type
_entity.pdbx_description
1 polymer ?
#
loop_
_entity_poly.entity_id
_entity_poly.type
_entity_poly.pdbx_seq_one_letter_code
_entity_poly.pdbx_strand_id
1 'polypeptide(L)'
;MKRILFSLWLLATAVVTLVGCAKELSSEGPGFGGTATGTLLDSSGNCKQIVINGQYKEMQALTDSNYVLVSANYSSQGKYAVFTDTVNGIWFRDSGFAFVQGANTIKLKGYGQAILPGTFTYEVKFGNSTCTFNITTTGSVNNGSRTNDYLPITPNGYIDYGLSPAFPNTAGGFIPQFRSTISNGLLSRTYLGVPRDYTRYTTNTNDQLLLRKDGTGKYYQYGTPEFDYLYIYDSIVDNKRIEFIYLDESKNPGQFYETDSLYVGADINGTLQFGWAKLRITTISKGRQMSLLGTLYTDIITVRRDLYLKLDGSPNYIPLNLQSEHSYAKGIGLVDQRVFESTATGITIQSITIKGWNGL
;
A
#
# COMPACT_ATOMS: atom_id res chain seq x y z
N MET A 1 -39.20 -95.40 16.82
CA MET A 1 -38.14 -94.68 16.06
C MET A 1 -38.64 -93.42 15.34
N LYS A 2 -39.81 -93.40 14.69
CA LYS A 2 -40.35 -92.20 13.99
C LYS A 2 -40.61 -90.94 14.84
N ARG A 3 -40.95 -91.09 16.13
CA ARG A 3 -41.21 -89.93 17.03
C ARG A 3 -39.95 -89.18 17.50
N ILE A 4 -38.80 -89.87 17.55
CA ILE A 4 -37.53 -89.28 17.99
C ILE A 4 -36.89 -88.47 16.85
N LEU A 5 -37.00 -88.95 15.60
CA LEU A 5 -36.56 -88.20 14.42
C LEU A 5 -37.35 -86.90 14.18
N PHE A 6 -38.65 -86.88 14.47
CA PHE A 6 -39.47 -85.66 14.32
C PHE A 6 -39.14 -84.61 15.38
N SER A 7 -38.83 -85.04 16.62
CA SER A 7 -38.38 -84.16 17.69
C SER A 7 -37.00 -83.56 17.43
N LEU A 8 -36.08 -84.32 16.81
CA LEU A 8 -34.77 -83.83 16.41
C LEU A 8 -34.86 -82.83 15.25
N TRP A 9 -35.83 -83.00 14.34
CA TRP A 9 -36.05 -82.07 13.23
C TRP A 9 -36.74 -80.76 13.66
N LEU A 10 -37.65 -80.81 14.65
CA LEU A 10 -38.22 -79.59 15.27
C LEU A 10 -37.20 -78.82 16.11
N LEU A 11 -36.29 -79.51 16.81
CA LEU A 11 -35.24 -78.86 17.58
C LEU A 11 -34.17 -78.23 16.66
N ALA A 12 -33.85 -78.88 15.54
CA ALA A 12 -32.92 -78.35 14.54
C ALA A 12 -33.48 -77.14 13.78
N THR A 13 -34.78 -77.08 13.53
CA THR A 13 -35.42 -75.91 12.89
C THR A 13 -35.59 -74.73 13.86
N ALA A 14 -35.79 -74.98 15.16
CA ALA A 14 -35.82 -73.93 16.19
C ALA A 14 -34.45 -73.28 16.45
N VAL A 15 -33.35 -74.00 16.21
CA VAL A 15 -31.97 -73.48 16.37
C VAL A 15 -31.55 -72.59 15.19
N VAL A 16 -32.11 -72.81 13.99
CA VAL A 16 -31.77 -72.01 12.79
C VAL A 16 -32.50 -70.65 12.76
N THR A 17 -33.56 -70.45 13.55
CA THR A 17 -34.27 -69.16 13.63
C THR A 17 -33.68 -68.16 14.63
N LEU A 18 -32.61 -68.50 15.36
CA LEU A 18 -31.96 -67.64 16.36
C LEU A 18 -30.69 -66.94 15.86
N VAL A 19 -30.35 -67.04 14.56
CA VAL A 19 -29.15 -66.40 13.98
C VAL A 19 -29.47 -65.09 13.24
N GLY A 20 -30.70 -64.58 13.36
CA GLY A 20 -31.08 -63.26 12.82
C GLY A 20 -30.88 -62.16 13.85
N CYS A 21 -30.03 -61.19 13.53
CA CYS A 21 -29.64 -60.01 14.32
C CYS A 21 -28.54 -60.23 15.37
N ALA A 22 -27.34 -60.63 14.93
CA ALA A 22 -26.17 -59.97 15.49
C ALA A 22 -26.27 -58.49 15.10
N LYS A 23 -26.47 -57.60 16.09
CA LYS A 23 -26.40 -56.16 15.89
C LYS A 23 -24.97 -55.85 15.47
N GLU A 24 -24.74 -55.59 14.20
CA GLU A 24 -23.48 -55.06 13.69
C GLU A 24 -23.15 -53.82 14.52
N LEU A 25 -22.13 -53.91 15.38
CA LEU A 25 -21.61 -52.77 16.09
C LEU A 25 -20.89 -51.91 15.05
N SER A 26 -21.63 -51.02 14.38
CA SER A 26 -21.03 -49.84 13.78
C SER A 26 -20.28 -49.13 14.90
N SER A 27 -18.98 -48.93 14.73
CA SER A 27 -18.19 -48.06 15.60
C SER A 27 -18.68 -46.63 15.37
N GLU A 28 -19.84 -46.29 15.96
CA GLU A 28 -20.23 -44.92 16.12
C GLU A 28 -19.18 -44.32 17.04
N GLY A 29 -18.32 -43.44 16.49
CA GLY A 29 -17.49 -42.58 17.31
C GLY A 29 -18.36 -41.78 18.29
N PRO A 30 -17.81 -40.83 19.05
CA PRO A 30 -18.57 -40.06 20.07
C PRO A 30 -19.75 -39.22 19.50
N GLY A 31 -20.09 -39.38 18.22
CA GLY A 31 -21.13 -38.65 17.50
C GLY A 31 -20.83 -37.16 17.48
N PHE A 32 -21.88 -36.37 17.37
CA PHE A 32 -21.79 -34.90 17.46
C PHE A 32 -21.44 -34.38 18.86
N GLY A 33 -21.37 -35.27 19.88
CA GLY A 33 -21.04 -34.92 21.26
C GLY A 33 -19.54 -34.88 21.56
N GLY A 34 -18.70 -35.47 20.71
CA GLY A 34 -17.25 -35.53 20.90
C GLY A 34 -16.47 -34.35 20.34
N THR A 35 -15.15 -34.38 20.53
CA THR A 35 -14.20 -33.48 19.86
C THR A 35 -13.82 -34.07 18.50
N ALA A 36 -13.90 -33.25 17.46
CA ALA A 36 -13.39 -33.65 16.15
C ALA A 36 -11.87 -33.74 16.19
N THR A 37 -11.33 -34.84 15.68
CA THR A 37 -9.91 -35.05 15.47
C THR A 37 -9.59 -34.91 13.98
N GLY A 38 -8.35 -34.56 13.67
CA GLY A 38 -7.91 -34.40 12.30
C GLY A 38 -6.52 -33.81 12.21
N THR A 39 -6.13 -33.42 11.00
CA THR A 39 -4.80 -32.87 10.71
C THR A 39 -4.86 -31.76 9.67
N LEU A 40 -3.97 -30.77 9.82
CA LEU A 40 -3.65 -29.74 8.82
C LEU A 40 -2.63 -30.23 7.78
N LEU A 41 -2.06 -31.42 7.97
CA LEU A 41 -0.98 -31.96 7.15
C LEU A 41 -1.50 -32.90 6.05
N ASP A 42 -0.79 -32.97 4.94
CA ASP A 42 -0.96 -34.00 3.92
C ASP A 42 -0.30 -35.34 4.34
N SER A 43 -0.38 -36.34 3.47
CA SER A 43 0.21 -37.67 3.71
C SER A 43 1.74 -37.68 3.79
N SER A 44 2.40 -36.60 3.36
CA SER A 44 3.85 -36.43 3.40
C SER A 44 4.30 -35.54 4.56
N GLY A 45 3.37 -35.08 5.41
CA GLY A 45 3.66 -34.23 6.56
C GLY A 45 3.77 -32.74 6.23
N ASN A 46 3.44 -32.31 5.00
CA ASN A 46 3.45 -30.90 4.64
C ASN A 46 2.12 -30.23 4.97
N CYS A 47 2.16 -28.92 5.23
CA CYS A 47 0.95 -28.14 5.42
C CYS A 47 0.09 -28.13 4.17
N LYS A 48 -1.21 -28.43 4.36
CA LYS A 48 -2.22 -28.23 3.33
C LYS A 48 -2.36 -26.74 3.00
N GLN A 49 -3.06 -26.46 1.91
CA GLN A 49 -3.27 -25.11 1.42
C GLN A 49 -3.86 -24.18 2.48
N ILE A 50 -3.18 -23.05 2.66
CA ILE A 50 -3.60 -21.90 3.47
C ILE A 50 -3.73 -20.69 2.55
N VAL A 51 -4.86 -19.98 2.60
CA VAL A 51 -5.11 -18.79 1.77
C VAL A 51 -5.42 -17.60 2.66
N ILE A 52 -4.59 -16.56 2.57
CA ILE A 52 -4.74 -15.31 3.32
C ILE A 52 -5.66 -14.37 2.52
N ASN A 53 -6.68 -13.83 3.17
CA ASN A 53 -7.60 -12.85 2.59
C ASN A 53 -7.63 -11.57 3.43
N GLY A 54 -7.84 -10.44 2.75
CA GLY A 54 -7.88 -9.11 3.35
C GLY A 54 -6.57 -8.35 3.27
N GLN A 55 -6.64 -7.06 3.62
CA GLN A 55 -5.48 -6.16 3.71
C GLN A 55 -5.19 -5.92 5.18
N TYR A 56 -3.94 -6.13 5.60
CA TYR A 56 -3.53 -6.04 7.00
C TYR A 56 -2.71 -4.76 7.17
N LYS A 57 -3.26 -3.79 7.90
CA LYS A 57 -2.62 -2.50 8.12
C LYS A 57 -2.32 -2.30 9.60
N GLU A 58 -1.13 -1.81 9.88
CA GLU A 58 -0.73 -1.35 11.21
C GLU A 58 -1.78 -0.39 11.78
N MET A 59 -2.00 -0.45 13.08
CA MET A 59 -2.96 0.40 13.78
C MET A 59 -4.42 0.39 13.25
N GLN A 60 -4.79 -0.54 12.37
CA GLN A 60 -6.16 -0.73 11.89
C GLN A 60 -6.75 -2.02 12.46
N ALA A 61 -7.88 -1.90 13.14
CA ALA A 61 -8.63 -3.06 13.61
C ALA A 61 -9.09 -3.94 12.42
N LEU A 62 -8.92 -5.25 12.56
CA LEU A 62 -9.36 -6.20 11.54
C LEU A 62 -10.88 -6.22 11.40
N THR A 63 -11.34 -6.45 10.16
CA THR A 63 -12.76 -6.54 9.79
C THR A 63 -13.10 -7.97 9.34
N ASP A 64 -14.36 -8.22 8.99
CA ASP A 64 -14.79 -9.52 8.43
C ASP A 64 -14.15 -9.88 7.09
N SER A 65 -13.53 -8.89 6.42
CA SER A 65 -12.74 -9.10 5.20
C SER A 65 -11.33 -9.67 5.48
N ASN A 66 -10.88 -9.64 6.73
CA ASN A 66 -9.58 -10.15 7.17
C ASN A 66 -9.75 -11.56 7.74
N TYR A 67 -9.43 -12.58 6.95
CA TYR A 67 -9.57 -13.97 7.36
C TYR A 67 -8.56 -14.87 6.66
N VAL A 68 -8.36 -16.06 7.22
CA VAL A 68 -7.50 -17.10 6.65
C VAL A 68 -8.33 -18.33 6.38
N LEU A 69 -8.24 -18.89 5.18
CA LEU A 69 -8.83 -20.18 4.84
C LEU A 69 -7.80 -21.28 5.08
N VAL A 70 -8.12 -22.24 5.94
CA VAL A 70 -7.24 -23.35 6.30
C VAL A 70 -7.90 -24.66 5.90
N SER A 71 -7.17 -25.49 5.16
CA SER A 71 -7.65 -26.82 4.78
C SER A 71 -7.26 -27.86 5.84
N ALA A 72 -8.23 -28.60 6.37
CA ALA A 72 -8.04 -29.67 7.35
C ALA A 72 -8.64 -30.98 6.84
N ASN A 73 -8.14 -32.12 7.29
CA ASN A 73 -8.77 -33.43 7.08
C ASN A 73 -9.27 -33.96 8.43
N TYR A 74 -10.59 -34.09 8.58
CA TYR A 74 -11.20 -34.62 9.79
C TYR A 74 -11.18 -36.15 9.79
N SER A 75 -10.65 -36.73 10.86
CA SER A 75 -10.66 -38.18 11.13
C SER A 75 -11.86 -38.60 11.98
N SER A 76 -12.49 -37.67 12.69
CA SER A 76 -13.73 -37.91 13.42
C SER A 76 -14.68 -36.72 13.36
N GLN A 77 -15.97 -36.99 13.44
CA GLN A 77 -17.00 -35.97 13.66
C GLN A 77 -16.86 -35.37 15.08
N GLY A 78 -17.41 -34.17 15.27
CA GLY A 78 -17.46 -33.53 16.58
C GLY A 78 -17.17 -32.03 16.56
N LYS A 79 -17.02 -31.44 17.74
CA LYS A 79 -16.65 -30.02 17.92
C LYS A 79 -15.19 -29.81 17.59
N TYR A 80 -14.86 -28.74 16.87
CA TYR A 80 -13.48 -28.32 16.65
C TYR A 80 -13.27 -26.88 17.10
N ALA A 81 -12.01 -26.57 17.43
CA ALA A 81 -11.49 -25.22 17.53
C ALA A 81 -10.16 -25.17 16.79
N VAL A 82 -10.01 -24.17 15.93
CA VAL A 82 -8.77 -23.91 15.19
C VAL A 82 -8.40 -22.46 15.44
N PHE A 83 -7.17 -22.23 15.86
CA PHE A 83 -6.70 -20.89 16.19
C PHE A 83 -5.21 -20.75 15.93
N THR A 84 -4.77 -19.50 15.84
CA THR A 84 -3.35 -19.17 15.77
C THR A 84 -2.82 -18.68 17.11
N ASP A 85 -1.50 -18.58 17.23
CA ASP A 85 -0.88 -17.67 18.17
C ASP A 85 -1.26 -16.20 17.89
N THR A 86 -0.93 -15.32 18.84
CA THR A 86 -1.07 -13.87 18.68
C THR A 86 0.29 -13.31 18.30
N VAL A 87 0.42 -12.82 17.07
CA VAL A 87 1.64 -12.22 16.56
C VAL A 87 1.32 -10.83 16.05
N ASN A 88 2.17 -9.86 16.37
CA ASN A 88 1.98 -8.46 15.98
C ASN A 88 0.59 -7.90 16.34
N GLY A 89 -0.04 -8.34 17.44
CA GLY A 89 -1.37 -7.90 17.87
C GLY A 89 -2.56 -8.48 17.10
N ILE A 90 -2.32 -9.43 16.19
CA ILE A 90 -3.33 -10.13 15.40
C ILE A 90 -3.38 -11.61 15.79
N TRP A 91 -4.59 -12.19 15.77
CA TRP A 91 -4.79 -13.63 15.86
C TRP A 91 -6.01 -14.05 15.03
N PHE A 92 -6.06 -15.32 14.65
CA PHE A 92 -7.16 -15.90 13.88
C PHE A 92 -7.75 -17.06 14.67
N ARG A 93 -9.08 -17.19 14.63
CA ARG A 93 -9.77 -18.32 15.26
C ARG A 93 -11.12 -18.60 14.64
N ASP A 94 -11.49 -19.87 14.67
CA ASP A 94 -12.85 -20.33 14.43
C ASP A 94 -13.14 -21.59 15.25
N SER A 95 -14.42 -21.88 15.47
CA SER A 95 -14.89 -23.09 16.13
C SER A 95 -16.23 -23.50 15.59
N GLY A 96 -16.45 -24.80 15.43
CA GLY A 96 -17.69 -25.31 14.87
C GLY A 96 -17.82 -26.82 15.06
N PHE A 97 -18.57 -27.45 14.16
CA PHE A 97 -18.79 -28.90 14.15
C PHE A 97 -18.37 -29.50 12.81
N ALA A 98 -17.60 -30.59 12.87
CA ALA A 98 -17.29 -31.43 11.73
C ALA A 98 -18.41 -32.47 11.58
N PHE A 99 -19.22 -32.33 10.52
CA PHE A 99 -20.34 -33.25 10.25
C PHE A 99 -19.93 -34.47 9.42
N VAL A 100 -18.83 -34.36 8.68
CA VAL A 100 -18.32 -35.43 7.83
C VAL A 100 -16.82 -35.54 8.04
N GLN A 101 -16.31 -36.76 7.97
CA GLN A 101 -14.88 -37.01 7.86
C GLN A 101 -14.40 -36.59 6.46
N GLY A 102 -13.10 -36.32 6.32
CA GLY A 102 -12.51 -35.91 5.06
C GLY A 102 -12.06 -34.45 5.03
N ALA A 103 -11.64 -34.02 3.84
CA ALA A 103 -11.12 -32.68 3.61
C ALA A 103 -12.21 -31.61 3.73
N ASN A 104 -11.92 -30.54 4.47
CA ASN A 104 -12.79 -29.39 4.62
C ASN A 104 -11.96 -28.11 4.75
N THR A 105 -12.56 -26.97 4.39
CA THR A 105 -11.94 -25.65 4.49
C THR A 105 -12.61 -24.87 5.61
N ILE A 106 -11.80 -24.41 6.56
CA ILE A 106 -12.23 -23.65 7.73
C ILE A 106 -11.87 -22.19 7.52
N LYS A 107 -12.83 -21.28 7.75
CA LYS A 107 -12.62 -19.83 7.65
C LYS A 107 -12.30 -19.26 9.03
N LEU A 108 -11.01 -19.02 9.28
CA LEU A 108 -10.56 -18.38 10.52
C LEU A 108 -10.72 -16.87 10.40
N LYS A 109 -11.66 -16.30 11.16
CA LYS A 109 -11.82 -14.85 11.25
C LYS A 109 -10.62 -14.24 11.99
N GLY A 110 -10.09 -13.14 11.45
CA GLY A 110 -9.04 -12.35 12.08
C GLY A 110 -9.60 -11.41 13.15
N TYR A 111 -8.83 -11.23 14.21
CA TYR A 111 -9.11 -10.33 15.32
C TYR A 111 -7.87 -9.51 15.68
N GLY A 112 -8.11 -8.43 16.43
CA GLY A 112 -7.05 -7.55 16.89
C GLY A 112 -6.68 -6.50 15.85
N GLN A 113 -5.47 -6.01 15.97
CA GLN A 113 -4.94 -4.87 15.22
C GLN A 113 -3.43 -5.04 15.11
N ALA A 114 -2.89 -4.87 13.91
CA ALA A 114 -1.45 -4.95 13.70
C ALA A 114 -0.71 -3.84 14.47
N ILE A 115 0.44 -4.15 15.07
CA ILE A 115 1.21 -3.20 15.89
C ILE A 115 2.35 -2.56 15.08
N LEU A 116 3.06 -3.34 14.26
CA LEU A 116 4.22 -2.90 13.47
C LEU A 116 4.07 -3.29 11.98
N PRO A 117 4.66 -2.54 11.04
CA PRO A 117 4.79 -2.97 9.65
C PRO A 117 5.80 -4.11 9.53
N GLY A 118 5.62 -4.98 8.53
CA GLY A 118 6.53 -6.08 8.26
C GLY A 118 5.80 -7.39 7.93
N THR A 119 6.58 -8.44 7.66
CA THR A 119 6.05 -9.78 7.44
C THR A 119 6.22 -10.60 8.71
N PHE A 120 5.11 -11.14 9.20
CA PHE A 120 5.07 -11.90 10.44
C PHE A 120 4.58 -13.31 10.17
N THR A 121 5.22 -14.29 10.80
CA THR A 121 4.86 -15.71 10.71
C THR A 121 3.88 -16.04 11.83
N TYR A 122 2.76 -16.66 11.47
CA TYR A 122 1.72 -17.11 12.39
C TYR A 122 1.70 -18.64 12.41
N GLU A 123 1.45 -19.20 13.58
CA GLU A 123 1.35 -20.64 13.82
C GLU A 123 -0.12 -21.03 14.05
N VAL A 124 -0.71 -21.79 13.13
CA VAL A 124 -2.08 -22.34 13.26
C VAL A 124 -2.06 -23.76 13.80
N LYS A 125 -2.96 -24.05 14.76
CA LYS A 125 -3.08 -25.35 15.43
C LYS A 125 -4.45 -25.97 15.20
N PHE A 126 -4.45 -27.27 14.92
CA PHE A 126 -5.63 -28.12 15.00
C PHE A 126 -5.25 -29.52 15.48
N GLY A 127 -5.79 -29.94 16.62
CA GLY A 127 -5.39 -31.17 17.27
C GLY A 127 -3.89 -31.17 17.59
N ASN A 128 -3.18 -32.21 17.14
CA ASN A 128 -1.73 -32.34 17.29
C ASN A 128 -0.94 -31.81 16.08
N SER A 129 -1.62 -31.22 15.10
CA SER A 129 -0.98 -30.69 13.89
C SER A 129 -0.82 -29.17 13.96
N THR A 130 0.31 -28.71 13.44
CA THR A 130 0.70 -27.30 13.45
C THR A 130 1.20 -26.92 12.06
N CYS A 131 0.80 -25.74 11.58
CA CYS A 131 1.24 -25.17 10.32
C CYS A 131 1.58 -23.70 10.46
N THR A 132 2.40 -23.17 9.56
CA THR A 132 2.76 -21.76 9.54
C THR A 132 2.35 -21.08 8.24
N PHE A 133 2.07 -19.79 8.34
CA PHE A 133 1.86 -18.91 7.19
C PHE A 133 2.32 -17.49 7.53
N ASN A 134 2.59 -16.70 6.49
CA ASN A 134 3.05 -15.33 6.64
C ASN A 134 1.93 -14.35 6.31
N ILE A 135 1.80 -13.29 7.11
CA ILE A 135 1.02 -12.11 6.77
C ILE A 135 1.94 -10.92 6.72
N THR A 136 1.91 -10.22 5.58
CA THR A 136 2.53 -8.91 5.44
C THR A 136 1.57 -7.85 5.96
N THR A 137 1.96 -7.21 7.05
CA THR A 137 1.33 -6.01 7.57
C THR A 137 1.96 -4.81 6.90
N THR A 138 1.13 -3.99 6.29
CA THR A 138 1.57 -2.73 5.72
C THR A 138 1.50 -1.63 6.78
N GLY A 139 2.50 -0.75 6.84
CA GLY A 139 2.45 0.40 7.72
C GLY A 139 1.18 1.22 7.50
N SER A 140 0.64 1.80 8.56
CA SER A 140 -0.45 2.75 8.42
C SER A 140 0.15 4.13 8.40
N VAL A 141 0.00 4.81 7.26
CA VAL A 141 0.02 6.27 7.27
C VAL A 141 -1.28 6.80 7.87
N ASN A 142 -1.46 6.58 9.17
CA ASN A 142 -1.98 7.63 10.04
C ASN A 142 -0.77 8.43 10.51
N ASN A 143 -0.05 9.01 9.55
CA ASN A 143 1.06 9.90 9.80
C ASN A 143 0.43 11.24 10.18
N GLY A 144 -0.09 11.42 11.39
CA GLY A 144 -0.49 12.69 12.01
C GLY A 144 -1.40 13.69 11.27
N SER A 145 -1.81 13.48 10.02
CA SER A 145 -2.40 14.52 9.19
C SER A 145 -3.90 14.63 9.39
N ARG A 146 -4.35 15.84 9.73
CA ARG A 146 -5.77 16.15 9.91
C ARG A 146 -6.55 16.24 8.59
N THR A 147 -5.88 16.18 7.44
CA THR A 147 -6.52 16.42 6.14
C THR A 147 -6.40 15.19 5.23
N ASN A 148 -7.53 14.57 4.85
CA ASN A 148 -7.55 13.48 3.86
C ASN A 148 -7.40 14.01 2.41
N ASP A 149 -6.27 14.63 2.11
CA ASP A 149 -6.04 15.43 0.90
C ASP A 149 -4.57 15.38 0.45
N TYR A 150 -4.27 15.65 -0.83
CA TYR A 150 -2.90 15.66 -1.35
C TYR A 150 -2.14 16.97 -1.07
N LEU A 151 -2.80 17.95 -0.44
CA LEU A 151 -2.19 19.19 0.03
C LEU A 151 -2.46 19.36 1.54
N PRO A 152 -1.54 18.89 2.40
CA PRO A 152 -1.65 19.16 3.82
C PRO A 152 -1.49 20.65 4.13
N ILE A 153 -2.40 21.22 4.90
CA ILE A 153 -2.40 22.67 5.18
C ILE A 153 -2.25 23.01 6.67
N THR A 154 -1.98 22.01 7.52
CA THR A 154 -1.91 22.23 8.96
C THR A 154 -0.67 23.06 9.32
N PRO A 155 -0.83 24.26 9.93
CA PRO A 155 0.30 25.10 10.32
C PRO A 155 1.29 24.35 11.22
N ASN A 156 2.58 24.52 10.96
CA ASN A 156 3.70 23.85 11.65
C ASN A 156 3.80 22.33 11.40
N GLY A 157 2.87 21.73 10.65
CA GLY A 157 3.07 20.39 10.10
C GLY A 157 4.31 20.38 9.20
N TYR A 158 5.10 19.31 9.28
CA TYR A 158 6.34 19.21 8.50
C TYR A 158 6.58 17.80 7.98
N ILE A 159 7.25 17.73 6.82
CA ILE A 159 7.76 16.52 6.16
C ILE A 159 9.29 16.56 6.23
N ASP A 160 9.90 15.51 6.75
CA ASP A 160 11.34 15.29 6.63
C ASP A 160 11.60 14.45 5.37
N TYR A 161 12.49 14.92 4.51
CA TYR A 161 12.88 14.24 3.27
C TYR A 161 14.35 13.82 3.31
N GLY A 162 14.64 12.61 2.83
CA GLY A 162 15.98 12.21 2.41
C GLY A 162 16.25 12.67 0.98
N LEU A 163 17.48 13.09 0.72
CA LEU A 163 17.99 13.54 -0.57
C LEU A 163 19.06 12.56 -1.09
N SER A 164 18.98 12.22 -2.37
CA SER A 164 20.00 11.42 -3.04
C SER A 164 20.24 11.91 -4.47
N PRO A 165 21.44 12.38 -4.84
CA PRO A 165 22.57 12.65 -3.96
C PRO A 165 22.27 13.79 -2.99
N ALA A 166 23.06 13.91 -1.95
CA ALA A 166 22.97 15.01 -1.00
C ALA A 166 23.38 16.35 -1.66
N PHE A 167 22.69 17.45 -1.36
CA PHE A 167 23.06 18.76 -1.92
C PHE A 167 24.37 19.28 -1.33
N PRO A 168 25.23 19.93 -2.12
CA PRO A 168 26.34 20.69 -1.56
C PRO A 168 25.80 21.91 -0.81
N ASN A 169 26.29 22.16 0.41
CA ASN A 169 26.03 23.40 1.12
C ASN A 169 27.12 24.44 0.79
N THR A 170 26.84 25.71 1.07
CA THR A 170 27.76 26.83 0.82
C THR A 170 29.05 26.79 1.65
N ALA A 171 29.12 25.93 2.68
CA ALA A 171 30.30 25.69 3.52
C ALA A 171 31.10 24.44 3.11
N GLY A 172 30.81 23.81 1.96
CA GLY A 172 31.51 22.64 1.44
C GLY A 172 31.09 21.29 2.04
N GLY A 173 30.05 21.25 2.88
CA GLY A 173 29.42 20.02 3.37
C GLY A 173 28.27 19.53 2.48
N PHE A 174 27.64 18.41 2.85
CA PHE A 174 26.49 17.86 2.13
C PHE A 174 25.23 17.87 3.00
N ILE A 175 24.08 18.11 2.38
CA ILE A 175 22.74 18.09 2.99
C ILE A 175 22.03 16.82 2.51
N PRO A 176 22.09 15.71 3.26
CA PRO A 176 21.47 14.44 2.87
C PRO A 176 19.97 14.40 3.18
N GLN A 177 19.46 15.42 3.87
CA GLN A 177 18.06 15.52 4.25
C GLN A 177 17.69 16.97 4.56
N PHE A 178 16.43 17.30 4.32
CA PHE A 178 15.87 18.60 4.66
C PHE A 178 14.45 18.44 5.20
N ARG A 179 14.01 19.42 5.96
CA ARG A 179 12.65 19.53 6.49
C ARG A 179 11.88 20.55 5.68
N SER A 180 10.71 20.18 5.18
CA SER A 180 9.73 21.08 4.60
C SER A 180 8.61 21.34 5.62
N THR A 181 8.48 22.57 6.09
CA THR A 181 7.54 22.99 7.14
C THR A 181 6.45 23.87 6.56
N ILE A 182 5.20 23.58 6.90
CA ILE A 182 4.05 24.41 6.55
C ILE A 182 4.06 25.65 7.44
N SER A 183 4.25 26.81 6.82
CA SER A 183 4.20 28.09 7.51
C SER A 183 2.83 28.37 8.10
N ASN A 184 2.79 29.09 9.21
CA ASN A 184 1.56 29.68 9.71
C ASN A 184 1.09 30.83 8.80
N GLY A 185 -0.19 30.84 8.45
CA GLY A 185 -0.81 31.79 7.54
C GLY A 185 -0.62 31.46 6.06
N LEU A 186 -1.40 32.15 5.23
CA LEU A 186 -1.33 32.05 3.77
C LEU A 186 -0.50 33.18 3.19
N LEU A 187 0.12 32.93 2.03
CA LEU A 187 0.84 33.95 1.27
C LEU A 187 0.02 34.34 0.05
N SER A 188 -0.35 35.61 -0.05
CA SER A 188 -1.08 36.11 -1.22
C SER A 188 -0.13 36.42 -2.39
N ARG A 189 -0.48 35.97 -3.59
CA ARG A 189 0.16 36.35 -4.86
C ARG A 189 -0.91 36.67 -5.88
N THR A 190 -0.58 37.58 -6.79
CA THR A 190 -1.45 37.91 -7.92
C THR A 190 -0.91 37.21 -9.16
N TYR A 191 -1.75 36.42 -9.82
CA TYR A 191 -1.43 35.82 -11.11
C TYR A 191 -2.52 36.20 -12.12
N LEU A 192 -2.11 36.71 -13.29
CA LEU A 192 -3.02 37.21 -14.33
C LEU A 192 -4.09 38.19 -13.80
N GLY A 193 -3.68 39.08 -12.88
CA GLY A 193 -4.58 40.08 -12.28
C GLY A 193 -5.53 39.54 -11.20
N VAL A 194 -5.43 38.25 -10.85
CA VAL A 194 -6.29 37.63 -9.85
C VAL A 194 -5.49 37.29 -8.59
N PRO A 195 -5.89 37.79 -7.41
CA PRO A 195 -5.26 37.40 -6.15
C PRO A 195 -5.61 35.96 -5.78
N ARG A 196 -4.62 35.25 -5.26
CA ARG A 196 -4.68 33.85 -4.82
C ARG A 196 -3.87 33.69 -3.55
N ASP A 197 -4.40 32.88 -2.64
CA ASP A 197 -3.73 32.57 -1.38
C ASP A 197 -3.12 31.17 -1.45
N TYR A 198 -1.85 31.08 -1.06
CA TYR A 198 -1.06 29.86 -1.12
C TYR A 198 -0.63 29.42 0.27
N THR A 199 -0.72 28.12 0.53
CA THR A 199 0.01 27.47 1.59
C THR A 199 1.49 27.54 1.27
N ARG A 200 2.29 28.05 2.20
CA ARG A 200 3.74 28.18 2.05
C ARG A 200 4.44 27.05 2.79
N TYR A 201 5.16 26.22 2.04
CA TYR A 201 6.11 25.26 2.56
C TYR A 201 7.48 25.91 2.54
N THR A 202 8.14 26.00 3.69
CA THR A 202 9.50 26.54 3.81
C THR A 202 10.44 25.45 4.24
N THR A 203 11.65 25.43 3.68
CA THR A 203 12.68 24.47 4.08
C THR A 203 13.72 25.08 5.00
N ASN A 204 14.46 24.23 5.71
CA ASN A 204 15.68 24.63 6.42
C ASN A 204 16.87 24.94 5.49
N THR A 205 16.67 24.86 4.17
CA THR A 205 17.63 25.28 3.13
C THR A 205 17.29 26.64 2.51
N ASN A 206 16.29 27.34 3.06
CA ASN A 206 15.75 28.62 2.56
C ASN A 206 14.96 28.52 1.24
N ASP A 207 14.61 27.32 0.79
CA ASP A 207 13.70 27.13 -0.33
C ASP A 207 12.25 27.26 0.14
N GLN A 208 11.36 27.55 -0.81
CA GLN A 208 9.93 27.57 -0.54
C GLN A 208 9.11 27.04 -1.71
N LEU A 209 8.02 26.34 -1.40
CA LEU A 209 6.97 25.98 -2.34
C LEU A 209 5.67 26.67 -1.94
N LEU A 210 4.99 27.23 -2.94
CA LEU A 210 3.72 27.93 -2.77
C LEU A 210 2.64 27.12 -3.46
N LEU A 211 1.83 26.43 -2.67
CA LEU A 211 0.84 25.47 -3.16
C LEU A 211 -0.56 25.89 -2.75
N ARG A 212 -1.54 25.64 -3.61
CA ARG A 212 -2.97 25.78 -3.29
C ARG A 212 -3.78 24.72 -4.00
N LYS A 213 -5.06 24.62 -3.66
CA LYS A 213 -6.04 23.81 -4.39
C LYS A 213 -7.28 24.63 -4.71
N ASP A 214 -8.09 24.18 -5.66
CA ASP A 214 -9.37 24.82 -5.99
C ASP A 214 -10.59 24.12 -5.39
N GLY A 215 -10.40 23.03 -4.63
CA GLY A 215 -11.48 22.23 -4.05
C GLY A 215 -12.17 21.28 -5.02
N THR A 216 -11.77 21.27 -6.31
CA THR A 216 -12.31 20.36 -7.34
C THR A 216 -11.33 19.23 -7.70
N GLY A 217 -10.30 19.03 -6.88
CA GLY A 217 -9.24 18.03 -7.11
C GLY A 217 -8.10 18.52 -7.99
N LYS A 218 -7.98 19.83 -8.25
CA LYS A 218 -6.80 20.41 -8.89
C LYS A 218 -5.94 21.15 -7.89
N TYR A 219 -4.64 20.93 -8.01
CA TYR A 219 -3.62 21.46 -7.13
C TYR A 219 -2.64 22.30 -7.95
N TYR A 220 -2.35 23.49 -7.44
CA TYR A 220 -1.64 24.54 -8.14
C TYR A 220 -0.37 24.90 -7.39
N GLN A 221 0.68 25.18 -8.14
CA GLN A 221 1.95 25.70 -7.65
C GLN A 221 2.18 27.07 -8.26
N TYR A 222 2.56 28.04 -7.44
CA TYR A 222 3.05 29.34 -7.90
C TYR A 222 4.58 29.33 -7.90
N GLY A 223 5.18 29.29 -9.08
CA GLY A 223 6.59 29.05 -9.22
C GLY A 223 7.06 29.04 -10.68
N THR A 224 8.18 28.38 -10.89
CA THR A 224 8.78 28.06 -12.18
C THR A 224 8.28 26.67 -12.63
N PRO A 225 8.00 26.45 -13.92
CA PRO A 225 7.59 25.15 -14.42
C PRO A 225 8.80 24.21 -14.51
N GLU A 226 9.22 23.65 -13.37
CA GLU A 226 10.35 22.72 -13.25
C GLU A 226 10.08 21.63 -12.18
N PHE A 227 11.13 21.07 -11.58
CA PHE A 227 11.04 20.02 -10.57
C PHE A 227 11.14 20.59 -9.15
N ASP A 228 10.53 19.92 -8.17
CA ASP A 228 10.45 20.47 -6.83
C ASP A 228 11.84 20.34 -6.16
N TYR A 229 12.35 21.43 -5.60
CA TYR A 229 13.69 21.51 -4.99
C TYR A 229 14.87 21.16 -5.92
N LEU A 230 14.70 21.28 -7.24
CA LEU A 230 15.80 21.19 -8.20
C LEU A 230 15.70 22.33 -9.20
N TYR A 231 16.68 23.23 -9.16
CA TYR A 231 16.78 24.38 -10.04
C TYR A 231 17.40 23.97 -11.38
N ILE A 232 16.62 24.06 -12.44
CA ILE A 232 17.04 23.77 -13.82
C ILE A 232 17.44 25.03 -14.56
N TYR A 233 16.83 26.17 -14.22
CA TYR A 233 17.07 27.43 -14.92
C TYR A 233 18.14 28.26 -14.21
N ASP A 234 19.14 28.72 -14.97
CA ASP A 234 20.18 29.64 -14.48
C ASP A 234 19.68 31.08 -14.36
N SER A 235 18.61 31.43 -15.09
CA SER A 235 18.01 32.77 -15.02
C SER A 235 16.50 32.71 -15.16
N ILE A 236 15.80 33.43 -14.27
CA ILE A 236 14.36 33.67 -14.41
C ILE A 236 14.14 35.13 -14.79
N VAL A 237 13.72 35.36 -16.04
CA VAL A 237 13.62 36.71 -16.60
C VAL A 237 12.54 37.52 -15.88
N ASP A 238 12.90 38.75 -15.50
CA ASP A 238 12.10 39.67 -14.66
C ASP A 238 11.67 39.08 -13.31
N ASN A 239 12.31 38.00 -12.86
CA ASN A 239 11.88 37.20 -11.71
C ASN A 239 10.39 36.77 -11.81
N LYS A 240 9.86 36.62 -13.02
CA LYS A 240 8.47 36.20 -13.25
C LYS A 240 8.24 34.78 -12.73
N ARG A 241 7.02 34.50 -12.33
CA ARG A 241 6.54 33.17 -11.92
C ARG A 241 5.15 32.97 -12.49
N ILE A 242 4.78 31.72 -12.71
CA ILE A 242 3.46 31.34 -13.17
C ILE A 242 2.76 30.52 -12.09
N GLU A 243 1.44 30.55 -12.13
CA GLU A 243 0.65 29.51 -11.50
C GLU A 243 0.44 28.38 -12.50
N PHE A 244 0.67 27.14 -12.08
CA PHE A 244 0.39 25.97 -12.90
C PHE A 244 -0.18 24.84 -12.07
N ILE A 245 -0.99 23.99 -12.70
CA ILE A 245 -1.50 22.78 -12.06
C ILE A 245 -0.34 21.79 -11.96
N TYR A 246 -0.01 21.32 -10.76
CA TYR A 246 1.03 20.29 -10.58
C TYR A 246 0.44 18.88 -10.39
N LEU A 247 -0.84 18.81 -10.01
CA LEU A 247 -1.60 17.58 -9.83
C LEU A 247 -3.08 17.86 -10.16
N ASP A 248 -3.69 16.96 -10.95
CA ASP A 248 -5.10 17.03 -11.32
C ASP A 248 -5.74 15.65 -11.13
N GLU A 249 -6.57 15.51 -10.10
CA GLU A 249 -7.26 14.27 -9.78
C GLU A 249 -8.27 13.86 -10.84
N SER A 250 -8.70 14.73 -11.74
CA SER A 250 -9.61 14.35 -12.83
C SER A 250 -8.90 13.54 -13.93
N LYS A 251 -7.57 13.60 -14.02
CA LYS A 251 -6.79 12.94 -15.06
C LYS A 251 -6.57 11.47 -14.74
N ASN A 252 -7.00 10.60 -15.65
CA ASN A 252 -6.74 9.16 -15.58
C ASN A 252 -5.30 8.83 -16.03
N PRO A 253 -4.75 7.67 -15.62
CA PRO A 253 -3.45 7.20 -16.10
C PRO A 253 -3.32 7.30 -17.63
N GLY A 254 -2.19 7.83 -18.09
CA GLY A 254 -1.89 8.11 -19.50
C GLY A 254 -2.38 9.46 -20.03
N GLN A 255 -3.29 10.15 -19.32
CA GLN A 255 -3.72 11.49 -19.70
C GLN A 255 -2.70 12.54 -19.25
N PHE A 256 -2.58 13.61 -20.03
CA PHE A 256 -1.68 14.71 -19.75
C PHE A 256 -2.34 16.08 -19.95
N TYR A 257 -1.65 17.10 -19.47
CA TYR A 257 -1.92 18.51 -19.72
C TYR A 257 -0.59 19.28 -19.73
N GLU A 258 -0.59 20.48 -20.28
CA GLU A 258 0.60 21.33 -20.37
C GLU A 258 0.40 22.59 -19.54
N THR A 259 1.50 23.11 -18.99
CA THR A 259 1.51 24.38 -18.29
C THR A 259 1.57 25.54 -19.28
N ASP A 260 1.25 26.74 -18.80
CA ASP A 260 1.68 27.95 -19.47
C ASP A 260 3.22 28.00 -19.56
N SER A 261 3.72 28.84 -20.47
CA SER A 261 5.16 29.00 -20.66
C SER A 261 5.72 30.15 -19.83
N LEU A 262 6.92 29.94 -19.28
CA LEU A 262 7.71 30.96 -18.61
C LEU A 262 8.98 31.25 -19.42
N TYR A 263 9.35 32.52 -19.54
CA TYR A 263 10.57 32.92 -20.22
C TYR A 263 11.77 32.83 -19.26
N VAL A 264 12.79 32.05 -19.64
CA VAL A 264 13.90 31.62 -18.78
C VAL A 264 15.22 31.62 -19.55
N GLY A 265 16.33 31.68 -18.83
CA GLY A 265 17.67 31.38 -19.33
C GLY A 265 18.16 30.07 -18.74
N ALA A 266 18.77 29.23 -19.58
CA ALA A 266 19.42 27.98 -19.16
C ALA A 266 20.79 27.85 -19.85
N ASP A 267 21.77 27.33 -19.13
CA ASP A 267 23.06 26.94 -19.68
C ASP A 267 22.88 25.71 -20.56
N ILE A 268 23.18 25.87 -21.84
CA ILE A 268 23.16 24.81 -22.83
C ILE A 268 24.56 24.71 -23.42
N ASN A 269 25.26 23.64 -23.04
CA ASN A 269 26.61 23.32 -23.46
C ASN A 269 27.65 24.41 -23.13
N GLY A 270 27.57 25.00 -21.94
CA GLY A 270 28.48 26.05 -21.45
C GLY A 270 28.13 27.45 -21.95
N THR A 271 26.92 27.66 -22.46
CA THR A 271 26.45 28.95 -22.97
C THR A 271 25.05 29.22 -22.48
N LEU A 272 24.86 30.36 -21.81
CA LEU A 272 23.53 30.82 -21.39
C LEU A 272 22.68 31.16 -22.63
N GLN A 273 21.57 30.45 -22.79
CA GLN A 273 20.61 30.68 -23.87
C GLN A 273 19.22 30.94 -23.28
N PHE A 274 18.44 31.79 -23.95
CA PHE A 274 17.12 32.20 -23.49
C PHE A 274 16.01 31.59 -24.34
N GLY A 275 14.84 31.42 -23.74
CA GLY A 275 13.68 30.88 -24.41
C GLY A 275 12.49 30.69 -23.50
N TRP A 276 11.48 29.99 -24.02
CA TRP A 276 10.22 29.69 -23.33
C TRP A 276 10.22 28.26 -22.84
N ALA A 277 10.04 28.05 -21.55
CA ALA A 277 9.96 26.74 -20.93
C ALA A 277 8.55 26.42 -20.43
N LYS A 278 8.15 25.15 -20.53
CA LYS A 278 6.88 24.63 -20.00
C LYS A 278 7.01 23.17 -19.61
N LEU A 279 6.09 22.70 -18.78
CA LEU A 279 5.97 21.29 -18.46
C LEU A 279 4.79 20.66 -19.21
N ARG A 280 4.97 19.40 -19.62
CA ARG A 280 3.87 18.47 -19.82
C ARG A 280 3.79 17.57 -18.59
N ILE A 281 2.62 17.47 -18.00
CA ILE A 281 2.39 16.69 -16.79
C ILE A 281 1.43 15.55 -17.13
N THR A 282 1.92 14.33 -16.98
CA THR A 282 1.21 13.09 -17.33
C THR A 282 0.87 12.31 -16.08
N THR A 283 -0.39 11.93 -15.88
CA THR A 283 -0.75 11.01 -14.79
C THR A 283 -0.25 9.62 -15.13
N ILE A 284 0.60 9.05 -14.27
CA ILE A 284 1.17 7.70 -14.45
C ILE A 284 0.32 6.66 -13.73
N SER A 285 -0.10 6.95 -12.50
CA SER A 285 -0.92 6.03 -11.71
C SER A 285 -1.77 6.76 -10.67
N LYS A 286 -2.85 6.11 -10.22
CA LYS A 286 -3.75 6.62 -9.17
C LYS A 286 -4.19 5.50 -8.24
N GLY A 287 -4.47 5.83 -6.98
CA GLY A 287 -4.98 4.88 -5.99
C GLY A 287 -4.00 3.76 -5.65
N ARG A 288 -2.71 3.95 -5.93
CA ARG A 288 -1.69 2.92 -5.67
C ARG A 288 -1.20 2.97 -4.23
N GLN A 289 -0.50 1.92 -3.85
CA GLN A 289 0.29 1.87 -2.63
C GLN A 289 1.78 1.88 -2.98
N MET A 290 2.60 2.47 -2.12
CA MET A 290 4.06 2.51 -2.27
C MET A 290 4.71 2.29 -0.92
N SER A 291 5.70 1.40 -0.84
CA SER A 291 6.52 1.24 0.35
C SER A 291 7.76 2.11 0.21
N LEU A 292 7.91 3.11 1.07
CA LEU A 292 9.06 4.01 1.11
C LEU A 292 9.70 3.90 2.49
N LEU A 293 10.99 3.53 2.51
CA LEU A 293 11.78 3.34 3.73
C LEU A 293 11.07 2.45 4.79
N GLY A 294 10.38 1.39 4.33
CA GLY A 294 9.67 0.44 5.21
C GLY A 294 8.27 0.90 5.65
N THR A 295 7.84 2.11 5.29
CA THR A 295 6.49 2.62 5.57
C THR A 295 5.62 2.50 4.32
N LEU A 296 4.41 1.93 4.46
CA LEU A 296 3.46 1.89 3.34
C LEU A 296 2.63 3.18 3.30
N TYR A 297 2.60 3.80 2.13
CA TYR A 297 1.78 4.93 1.77
C TYR A 297 0.65 4.45 0.84
N THR A 298 -0.58 4.85 1.09
CA THR A 298 -1.76 4.48 0.29
C THR A 298 -2.36 5.66 -0.44
N ASP A 299 -3.27 5.37 -1.37
CA ASP A 299 -3.97 6.38 -2.17
C ASP A 299 -2.98 7.32 -2.87
N ILE A 300 -1.94 6.75 -3.50
CA ILE A 300 -0.93 7.52 -4.20
C ILE A 300 -1.38 7.87 -5.61
N ILE A 301 -1.12 9.12 -6.00
CA ILE A 301 -1.09 9.55 -7.39
C ILE A 301 0.35 9.85 -7.78
N THR A 302 0.82 9.22 -8.85
CA THR A 302 2.11 9.52 -9.46
C THR A 302 1.90 10.26 -10.76
N VAL A 303 2.57 11.38 -10.94
CA VAL A 303 2.63 12.14 -12.20
C VAL A 303 4.07 12.20 -12.70
N ARG A 304 4.24 12.19 -14.02
CA ARG A 304 5.51 12.49 -14.67
C ARG A 304 5.50 13.91 -15.20
N ARG A 305 6.56 14.67 -14.95
CA ARG A 305 6.79 15.99 -15.54
C ARG A 305 7.87 15.86 -16.62
N ASP A 306 7.49 16.21 -17.84
CA ASP A 306 8.35 16.29 -19.02
C ASP A 306 8.65 17.77 -19.30
N LEU A 307 9.92 18.17 -19.27
CA LEU A 307 10.33 19.56 -19.46
C LEU A 307 10.61 19.88 -20.93
N TYR A 308 9.99 20.94 -21.45
CA TYR A 308 10.17 21.41 -22.81
C TYR A 308 10.74 22.82 -22.84
N LEU A 309 11.68 23.07 -23.75
CA LEU A 309 12.28 24.38 -23.99
C LEU A 309 12.16 24.76 -25.48
N LYS A 310 11.73 26.00 -25.72
CA LYS A 310 11.77 26.64 -27.05
C LYS A 310 12.72 27.83 -26.96
N LEU A 311 13.94 27.64 -27.46
CA LEU A 311 14.95 28.70 -27.52
C LEU A 311 14.53 29.85 -28.42
N ASP A 312 15.07 31.02 -28.16
CA ASP A 312 14.87 32.18 -29.03
C ASP A 312 15.36 31.90 -30.45
N GLY A 313 14.54 32.31 -31.42
CA GLY A 313 14.76 32.00 -32.82
C GLY A 313 14.38 30.56 -33.22
N SER A 314 14.06 29.67 -32.29
CA SER A 314 13.51 28.34 -32.59
C SER A 314 11.99 28.40 -32.81
N PRO A 315 11.44 27.71 -33.83
CA PRO A 315 10.00 27.63 -34.03
C PRO A 315 9.31 26.65 -33.06
N ASN A 316 10.05 25.70 -32.49
CA ASN A 316 9.47 24.53 -31.82
C ASN A 316 9.99 24.35 -30.39
N TYR A 317 9.11 23.84 -29.53
CA TYR A 317 9.51 23.28 -28.23
C TYR A 317 10.18 21.93 -28.43
N ILE A 318 11.31 21.72 -27.76
CA ILE A 318 12.07 20.48 -27.76
C ILE A 318 12.09 19.96 -26.32
N PRO A 319 11.84 18.66 -26.08
CA PRO A 319 11.98 18.09 -24.75
C PRO A 319 13.46 18.11 -24.33
N LEU A 320 13.72 18.48 -23.08
CA LEU A 320 15.06 18.32 -22.49
C LEU A 320 15.28 16.85 -22.11
N ASN A 321 16.54 16.44 -22.01
CA ASN A 321 16.92 15.09 -21.58
C ASN A 321 16.78 14.91 -20.05
N LEU A 322 15.64 15.32 -19.51
CA LEU A 322 15.38 15.30 -18.07
C LEU A 322 13.88 15.19 -17.81
N GLN A 323 13.51 14.21 -16.99
CA GLN A 323 12.14 13.95 -16.58
C GLN A 323 12.10 13.80 -15.06
N SER A 324 10.93 13.99 -14.47
CA SER A 324 10.70 13.62 -13.08
C SER A 324 9.41 12.86 -12.88
N GLU A 325 9.40 11.94 -11.93
CA GLU A 325 8.19 11.33 -11.40
C GLU A 325 7.97 11.85 -9.97
N HIS A 326 6.77 12.37 -9.71
CA HIS A 326 6.36 12.88 -8.40
C HIS A 326 5.19 12.03 -7.90
N SER A 327 5.33 11.45 -6.72
CA SER A 327 4.30 10.66 -6.05
C SER A 327 3.75 11.42 -4.86
N TYR A 328 2.43 11.57 -4.83
CA TYR A 328 1.69 12.27 -3.79
C TYR A 328 0.78 11.28 -3.06
N ALA A 329 0.81 11.27 -1.74
CA ALA A 329 -0.09 10.47 -0.90
C ALA A 329 -1.11 11.37 -0.19
N LYS A 330 -2.35 10.90 -0.05
CA LYS A 330 -3.35 11.60 0.76
C LYS A 330 -2.89 11.70 2.22
N GLY A 331 -3.14 12.84 2.84
CA GLY A 331 -2.66 13.15 4.18
C GLY A 331 -1.26 13.77 4.20
N ILE A 332 -0.45 13.60 3.16
CA ILE A 332 0.98 13.92 3.27
C ILE A 332 1.47 14.83 2.13
N GLY A 333 0.85 14.76 0.96
CA GLY A 333 1.36 15.44 -0.22
C GLY A 333 2.55 14.68 -0.80
N LEU A 334 3.61 15.38 -1.19
CA LEU A 334 4.75 14.76 -1.86
C LEU A 334 5.41 13.73 -0.93
N VAL A 335 5.49 12.48 -1.38
CA VAL A 335 6.15 11.39 -0.64
C VAL A 335 7.40 10.90 -1.34
N ASP A 336 7.46 11.03 -2.66
CA ASP A 336 8.63 10.68 -3.46
C ASP A 336 8.73 11.57 -4.70
N GLN A 337 9.94 11.97 -5.06
CA GLN A 337 10.30 12.56 -6.34
C GLN A 337 11.54 11.83 -6.84
N ARG A 338 11.54 11.44 -8.11
CA ARG A 338 12.72 10.93 -8.82
C ARG A 338 12.91 11.73 -10.10
N VAL A 339 14.02 12.45 -10.21
CA VAL A 339 14.47 13.13 -11.42
C VAL A 339 15.52 12.27 -12.11
N PHE A 340 15.34 12.02 -13.41
CA PHE A 340 16.17 11.11 -14.18
C PHE A 340 16.33 11.57 -15.62
N GLU A 341 17.44 11.16 -16.24
CA GLU A 341 17.68 11.40 -17.66
C GLU A 341 16.62 10.70 -18.52
N SER A 342 16.14 11.38 -19.57
CA SER A 342 15.21 10.82 -20.55
C SER A 342 15.93 9.89 -21.55
N THR A 343 16.82 9.04 -21.06
CA THR A 343 17.59 8.04 -21.82
C THR A 343 17.06 6.64 -21.52
N ALA A 344 17.45 5.65 -22.33
CA ALA A 344 17.06 4.26 -22.14
C ALA A 344 17.51 3.69 -20.78
N THR A 345 18.58 4.23 -20.20
CA THR A 345 19.11 3.83 -18.88
C THR A 345 18.39 4.51 -17.73
N GLY A 346 17.76 5.67 -17.94
CA GLY A 346 16.95 6.36 -16.93
C GLY A 346 17.73 6.69 -15.66
N ILE A 347 18.98 7.13 -15.81
CA ILE A 347 19.88 7.41 -14.67
C ILE A 347 19.24 8.46 -13.77
N THR A 348 19.06 8.12 -12.49
CA THR A 348 18.58 9.06 -11.48
C THR A 348 19.65 10.11 -11.22
N ILE A 349 19.29 11.38 -11.43
CA ILE A 349 20.14 12.54 -11.11
C ILE A 349 19.86 13.01 -9.69
N GLN A 350 18.59 12.94 -9.27
CA GLN A 350 18.16 13.31 -7.94
C GLN A 350 16.93 12.51 -7.53
N SER A 351 16.82 12.17 -6.25
CA SER A 351 15.59 11.75 -5.62
C SER A 351 15.37 12.44 -4.28
N ILE A 352 14.10 12.65 -3.96
CA ILE A 352 13.62 13.17 -2.69
C ILE A 352 12.60 12.15 -2.19
N THR A 353 12.85 11.54 -1.04
CA THR A 353 11.96 10.50 -0.49
C THR A 353 11.62 10.83 0.95
N ILE A 354 10.35 10.69 1.31
CA ILE A 354 9.88 10.95 2.67
C ILE A 354 10.59 10.05 3.70
N LYS A 355 11.03 10.66 4.80
CA LYS A 355 11.56 10.00 6.01
C LYS A 355 10.59 10.02 7.18
N GLY A 356 9.72 11.02 7.26
CA GLY A 356 8.74 11.15 8.33
C GLY A 356 7.83 12.36 8.14
N TRP A 357 6.70 12.38 8.85
CA TRP A 357 5.77 13.51 8.86
C TRP A 357 5.13 13.68 10.24
N ASN A 358 4.94 14.93 10.66
CA ASN A 358 4.47 15.23 12.04
C ASN A 358 3.00 15.68 12.13
N GLY A 359 2.39 16.19 11.06
CA GLY A 359 0.93 16.40 10.94
C GLY A 359 0.16 17.24 11.99
N LEU A 360 0.79 17.68 13.09
CA LEU A 360 0.23 18.35 14.27
C LEU A 360 -0.95 19.28 14.02
#